data_AF-A8ZYQ8-F1
#
_entry.id   AF-A8ZYQ8-F1
#
_cell.length_a   1.000
_cell.length_b   1.000
_cell.length_c   1.000
_cell.angle_alpha   90.00
_cell.angle_beta   90.00
_cell.angle_gamma   90.00
#
_symmetry.space_group_name_H-M   'P 1'
#
loop_
_entity.id
_entity.type
_entity.pdbx_description
1 polymer ?
#
loop_
_entity_poly.entity_id
_entity_poly.type
_entity_poly.pdbx_seq_one_letter_code
_entity_poly.pdbx_strand_id
1 'polypeptide(L)'
;MSFFKSNIFKLCIALSMGVIVLVLPRPEGTRFKISGDPDQRVLQSVESAFTLVAEKSSKTAYVVEARNPGTPEATAGFLRAAVDGLAVAGVADAEAPAMTVDYVDGLSPKAKRFLAMLAVLVFLFIVEPVPLEITAICIGVFLVIAGVSDVKDAWAPYMHPVVLFIMCCLIFAISLDKAGITRRMGYFIIKRAGTSVTKFTFIIATGLGLASGVMHDAAACAIGIVTMIPMMKAAGIEPHSNTAKFMMISLPFACSAGGMSTLIGGGRCMVSAAFLKEYTGIEITFFEWIKYCLPAGIITVPIAVLIVYFVFRPNPKYKLPQLEKAIGPLTPLEIKTLVIIGLTFATWLTKGLHGIDYSITGMLGVSALVVAGILKWEDIHENLEWGTALFIFGGGISLGLAMGYSGAADYFANLFFPLVEGKGWFVLFAGVAVFGALVTNVMANVAAAALILPIVIPMALMEGVDPTVLALCLGTATSFALLLVIGCPPNAIAYSYRYFKSSDLTKVGLVATPILLAALILVAATWWKILGLV
;
A
#
# COMPACT_ATOMS: atom_id res chain seq x y z
N MET A 1 -32.61 5.65 19.94
CA MET A 1 -31.81 5.95 18.72
C MET A 1 -30.28 5.95 18.95
N SER A 2 -29.77 5.71 20.17
CA SER A 2 -28.31 5.73 20.50
C SER A 2 -27.60 4.37 20.38
N PHE A 3 -28.30 3.24 20.52
CA PHE A 3 -27.69 1.90 20.54
C PHE A 3 -26.93 1.55 19.24
N PHE A 4 -27.51 1.86 18.08
CA PHE A 4 -26.91 1.59 16.76
C PHE A 4 -25.63 2.40 16.47
N LYS A 5 -25.34 3.46 17.25
CA LYS A 5 -24.12 4.26 17.11
C LYS A 5 -23.00 3.85 18.07
N SER A 6 -23.29 2.94 19.02
CA SER A 6 -22.31 2.46 19.99
C SER A 6 -21.18 1.70 19.30
N ASN A 7 -19.94 1.93 19.73
CA ASN A 7 -18.79 1.15 19.28
C ASN A 7 -18.97 -0.35 19.57
N ILE A 8 -19.62 -0.71 20.68
CA ILE A 8 -19.92 -2.11 21.02
C ILE A 8 -20.83 -2.73 19.97
N PHE A 9 -21.87 -2.01 19.54
CA PHE A 9 -22.78 -2.51 18.51
C PHE A 9 -22.06 -2.73 17.17
N LYS A 10 -21.19 -1.80 16.76
CA LYS A 10 -20.35 -1.95 15.57
C LYS A 10 -19.42 -3.16 15.66
N LEU A 11 -18.81 -3.40 16.83
CA LEU A 11 -17.97 -4.58 17.06
C LEU A 11 -18.78 -5.88 16.98
N CYS A 12 -19.99 -5.91 17.55
CA CYS A 12 -20.89 -7.06 17.41
C CYS A 12 -21.26 -7.34 15.95
N ILE A 13 -21.51 -6.29 15.14
CA ILE A 13 -21.73 -6.47 13.70
C ILE A 13 -20.50 -7.08 13.04
N ALA A 14 -19.31 -6.54 13.31
CA ALA A 14 -18.07 -7.04 12.72
C ALA A 14 -17.87 -8.54 13.02
N LEU A 15 -18.06 -8.95 14.27
CA LEU A 15 -17.98 -10.36 14.67
C LEU A 15 -19.07 -11.22 14.02
N SER A 16 -20.29 -10.70 13.92
CA SER A 16 -21.39 -11.42 13.25
C SER A 16 -21.09 -11.67 11.78
N MET A 17 -20.44 -10.74 11.08
CA MET A 17 -20.01 -10.94 9.69
C MET A 17 -18.98 -12.05 9.59
N GLY A 18 -18.02 -12.13 10.52
CA GLY A 18 -17.07 -13.23 10.58
C GLY A 18 -17.75 -14.59 10.77
N VAL A 19 -18.71 -14.67 11.70
CA VAL A 19 -19.49 -15.90 11.94
C VAL A 19 -20.30 -16.29 10.70
N ILE A 20 -20.96 -15.33 10.05
CA ILE A 20 -21.70 -15.57 8.80
C ILE A 20 -20.76 -16.17 7.75
N VAL A 21 -19.58 -15.59 7.57
CA VAL A 21 -18.59 -16.13 6.64
C VAL A 21 -18.20 -17.55 7.01
N LEU A 22 -17.96 -17.89 8.30
CA LEU A 22 -17.65 -19.26 8.73
C LEU A 22 -18.76 -20.26 8.43
N VAL A 23 -20.02 -19.87 8.61
CA VAL A 23 -21.19 -20.74 8.43
C VAL A 23 -21.51 -20.98 6.94
N LEU A 24 -21.14 -20.04 6.07
CA LEU A 24 -21.35 -20.22 4.63
C LEU A 24 -20.64 -21.48 4.11
N PRO A 25 -21.27 -22.23 3.18
CA PRO A 25 -20.67 -23.44 2.61
C PRO A 25 -19.31 -23.12 2.01
N ARG A 26 -18.33 -24.00 2.25
CA ARG A 26 -16.97 -23.88 1.73
C ARG A 26 -16.92 -24.56 0.35
N PRO A 27 -16.53 -23.86 -0.73
CA PRO A 27 -16.31 -24.51 -2.01
C PRO A 27 -15.07 -25.41 -1.92
N GLU A 28 -15.25 -26.71 -2.17
CA GLU A 28 -14.17 -27.71 -2.19
C GLU A 28 -13.20 -27.49 -3.37
N GLY A 29 -13.67 -26.87 -4.45
CA GLY A 29 -12.91 -26.80 -5.71
C GLY A 29 -13.00 -28.11 -6.49
N THR A 30 -12.27 -28.15 -7.59
CA THR A 30 -12.18 -29.32 -8.48
C THR A 30 -10.73 -29.77 -8.69
N ARG A 31 -9.76 -28.91 -8.37
CA ARG A 31 -8.33 -29.13 -8.59
C ARG A 31 -7.54 -29.11 -7.29
N PHE A 32 -6.65 -30.07 -7.16
CA PHE A 32 -5.79 -30.25 -5.99
C PHE A 32 -4.35 -30.43 -6.43
N LYS A 33 -3.42 -29.84 -5.68
CA LYS A 33 -1.99 -30.00 -5.88
C LYS A 33 -1.46 -31.03 -4.89
N ILE A 34 -0.80 -32.05 -5.41
CA ILE A 34 -0.12 -33.08 -4.62
C ILE A 34 1.37 -32.78 -4.70
N SER A 35 2.02 -32.63 -3.55
CA SER A 35 3.47 -32.39 -3.45
C SER A 35 4.13 -33.50 -2.63
N GLY A 36 5.39 -33.80 -2.92
CA GLY A 36 6.17 -34.82 -2.19
C GLY A 36 5.93 -36.27 -2.65
N ASP A 37 5.28 -36.46 -3.79
CA ASP A 37 5.00 -37.77 -4.40
C ASP A 37 5.73 -37.90 -5.75
N PRO A 38 7.05 -38.16 -5.77
CA PRO A 38 7.85 -38.18 -7.00
C PRO A 38 7.49 -39.34 -7.94
N ASP A 39 7.00 -40.45 -7.37
CA ASP A 39 6.63 -41.67 -8.11
C ASP A 39 5.14 -41.69 -8.50
N GLN A 40 4.40 -40.60 -8.20
CA GLN A 40 2.96 -40.49 -8.48
C GLN A 40 2.14 -41.65 -7.91
N ARG A 41 2.54 -42.19 -6.75
CA ARG A 41 1.87 -43.34 -6.09
C ARG A 41 0.48 -42.96 -5.62
N VAL A 42 0.27 -41.71 -5.22
CA VAL A 42 -1.05 -41.20 -4.84
C VAL A 42 -1.97 -41.18 -6.07
N LEU A 43 -1.47 -40.67 -7.20
CA LEU A 43 -2.22 -40.66 -8.47
C LEU A 43 -2.67 -42.07 -8.85
N GLN A 44 -1.77 -43.05 -8.82
CA GLN A 44 -2.08 -44.47 -9.13
C GLN A 44 -3.20 -45.02 -8.23
N SER A 45 -3.23 -44.64 -6.95
CA SER A 45 -4.26 -45.08 -6.00
C SER A 45 -5.62 -44.41 -6.22
N VAL A 46 -5.67 -43.26 -6.90
CA VAL A 46 -6.88 -42.45 -7.06
C VAL A 46 -7.27 -42.18 -8.53
N GLU A 47 -6.68 -42.89 -9.50
CA GLU A 47 -6.94 -42.69 -10.95
C GLU A 47 -8.42 -42.81 -11.34
N SER A 48 -9.21 -43.58 -10.57
CA SER A 48 -10.65 -43.74 -10.78
C SER A 48 -11.43 -42.46 -10.53
N ALA A 49 -10.96 -41.61 -9.60
CA ALA A 49 -11.65 -40.39 -9.18
C ALA A 49 -10.97 -39.10 -9.71
N PHE A 50 -9.69 -39.16 -10.07
CA PHE A 50 -8.89 -38.01 -10.47
C PHE A 50 -8.18 -38.21 -11.82
N THR A 51 -7.89 -37.10 -12.51
CA THR A 51 -7.08 -37.04 -13.73
C THR A 51 -5.94 -36.04 -13.58
N LEU A 52 -4.79 -36.37 -14.14
CA LEU A 52 -3.62 -35.47 -14.15
C LEU A 52 -3.86 -34.27 -15.09
N VAL A 53 -3.59 -33.05 -14.59
CA VAL A 53 -3.61 -31.83 -15.40
C VAL A 53 -2.22 -31.62 -16.02
N ALA A 54 -2.13 -31.64 -17.34
CA ALA A 54 -0.87 -31.74 -18.08
C ALA A 54 0.06 -30.51 -18.01
N GLU A 55 -0.43 -29.34 -17.59
CA GLU A 55 0.27 -28.07 -17.86
C GLU A 55 1.37 -27.65 -16.88
N LYS A 56 1.49 -28.24 -15.67
CA LYS A 56 2.52 -27.84 -14.68
C LYS A 56 2.99 -28.97 -13.76
N SER A 57 3.45 -30.10 -14.33
CA SER A 57 4.08 -31.16 -13.53
C SER A 57 5.56 -30.86 -13.30
N SER A 58 5.93 -30.55 -12.05
CA SER A 58 7.30 -30.68 -11.57
C SER A 58 7.57 -32.16 -11.25
N LYS A 59 8.83 -32.60 -11.20
CA LYS A 59 9.19 -33.96 -10.73
C LYS A 59 8.76 -34.24 -9.27
N THR A 60 8.42 -33.20 -8.51
CA THR A 60 8.09 -33.29 -7.07
C THR A 60 6.69 -32.82 -6.70
N ALA A 61 5.92 -32.28 -7.66
CA ALA A 61 4.55 -31.85 -7.44
C ALA A 61 3.75 -31.84 -8.74
N TYR A 62 2.49 -32.28 -8.67
CA TYR A 62 1.57 -32.35 -9.79
C TYR A 62 0.15 -31.94 -9.37
N VAL A 63 -0.67 -31.56 -10.36
CA VAL A 63 -2.05 -31.12 -10.14
C VAL A 63 -3.01 -32.17 -10.69
N VAL A 64 -3.99 -32.53 -9.88
CA VAL A 64 -5.08 -33.44 -10.23
C VAL A 64 -6.40 -32.70 -10.28
N GLU A 65 -7.25 -33.10 -11.21
CA GLU A 65 -8.62 -32.60 -11.36
C GLU A 65 -9.61 -33.74 -11.11
N ALA A 66 -10.65 -33.45 -10.33
CA ALA A 66 -11.68 -34.42 -10.00
C ALA A 66 -12.53 -34.74 -11.24
N ARG A 67 -12.70 -36.02 -11.54
CA ARG A 67 -13.53 -36.49 -12.68
C ARG A 67 -15.03 -36.20 -12.46
N ASN A 68 -15.51 -36.37 -11.22
CA ASN A 68 -16.89 -36.16 -10.83
C ASN A 68 -16.99 -35.22 -9.61
N PRO A 69 -16.88 -33.89 -9.79
CA PRO A 69 -16.94 -32.94 -8.69
C PRO A 69 -18.21 -33.08 -7.84
N GLY A 70 -18.06 -33.05 -6.51
CA GLY A 70 -19.18 -33.13 -5.56
C GLY A 70 -19.53 -34.52 -5.05
N THR A 71 -18.84 -35.57 -5.51
CA THR A 71 -18.90 -36.90 -4.87
C THR A 71 -17.94 -37.00 -3.69
N PRO A 72 -18.14 -37.92 -2.73
CA PRO A 72 -17.22 -38.12 -1.60
C PRO A 72 -15.79 -38.45 -2.03
N GLU A 73 -15.64 -39.13 -3.17
CA GLU A 73 -14.38 -39.58 -3.77
C GLU A 73 -13.63 -38.45 -4.50
N ALA A 74 -14.30 -37.32 -4.78
CA ALA A 74 -13.76 -36.16 -5.46
C ALA A 74 -13.32 -35.03 -4.50
N THR A 75 -13.02 -35.36 -3.25
CA THR A 75 -12.70 -34.39 -2.19
C THR A 75 -11.23 -34.41 -1.80
N ALA A 76 -10.75 -33.29 -1.25
CA ALA A 76 -9.40 -33.27 -0.66
C ALA A 76 -9.26 -34.27 0.51
N GLY A 77 -10.36 -34.57 1.20
CA GLY A 77 -10.40 -35.57 2.27
C GLY A 77 -10.07 -36.98 1.77
N PHE A 78 -10.59 -37.35 0.60
CA PHE A 78 -10.26 -38.62 -0.05
C PHE A 78 -8.78 -38.71 -0.44
N LEU A 79 -8.24 -37.64 -1.05
CA LEU A 79 -6.82 -37.57 -1.39
C LEU A 79 -5.92 -37.65 -0.15
N ARG A 80 -6.29 -36.99 0.95
CA ARG A 80 -5.53 -37.06 2.21
C ARG A 80 -5.57 -38.46 2.82
N ALA A 81 -6.72 -39.14 2.78
CA ALA A 81 -6.82 -40.52 3.24
C ALA A 81 -5.93 -41.46 2.40
N ALA A 82 -5.80 -41.22 1.10
CA ALA A 82 -4.88 -41.97 0.24
C ALA A 82 -3.40 -41.70 0.61
N VAL A 83 -3.04 -40.44 0.87
CA VAL A 83 -1.70 -40.05 1.34
C VAL A 83 -1.37 -40.69 2.70
N ASP A 84 -2.30 -40.61 3.66
CA ASP A 84 -2.13 -41.19 5.00
C ASP A 84 -1.99 -42.72 4.93
N GLY A 85 -2.75 -43.38 4.05
CA GLY A 85 -2.63 -44.82 3.81
C GLY A 85 -1.25 -45.22 3.28
N LEU A 86 -0.66 -44.43 2.38
CA LEU A 86 0.69 -44.64 1.86
C LEU A 86 1.78 -44.36 2.90
N ALA A 87 1.59 -43.36 3.76
CA ALA A 87 2.50 -43.07 4.87
C ALA A 87 2.52 -44.21 5.92
N VAL A 88 1.35 -44.77 6.25
CA VAL A 88 1.22 -45.91 7.19
C VAL A 88 1.78 -47.21 6.61
N ALA A 89 1.74 -47.38 5.28
CA ALA A 89 2.29 -48.56 4.61
C ALA A 89 3.83 -48.63 4.62
N GLY A 90 4.54 -47.65 5.20
CA GLY A 90 6.01 -47.63 5.24
C GLY A 90 6.66 -47.34 3.88
N VAL A 91 5.87 -46.78 2.96
CA VAL A 91 6.24 -46.52 1.55
C VAL A 91 6.82 -45.10 1.39
N ALA A 92 6.82 -44.29 2.45
CA ALA A 92 7.48 -42.99 2.49
C ALA A 92 8.97 -43.17 2.85
N ASP A 93 9.87 -42.85 1.92
CA ASP A 93 11.30 -42.79 2.18
C ASP A 93 11.57 -41.80 3.32
N ALA A 94 12.43 -42.18 4.28
CA ALA A 94 12.79 -41.33 5.43
C ALA A 94 13.46 -40.00 5.04
N GLU A 95 13.89 -39.85 3.79
CA GLU A 95 14.48 -38.64 3.21
C GLU A 95 13.53 -37.88 2.26
N ALA A 96 12.33 -38.40 1.97
CA ALA A 96 11.37 -37.71 1.09
C ALA A 96 10.57 -36.65 1.86
N PRO A 97 10.28 -35.47 1.25
CA PRO A 97 9.43 -34.46 1.87
C PRO A 97 8.02 -35.03 2.13
N ALA A 98 7.42 -34.66 3.26
CA ALA A 98 6.07 -35.11 3.62
C ALA A 98 5.08 -34.82 2.48
N MET A 99 4.30 -35.84 2.09
CA MET A 99 3.28 -35.70 1.05
C MET A 99 2.18 -34.74 1.52
N THR A 100 1.86 -33.73 0.72
CA THR A 100 0.81 -32.74 1.03
C THR A 100 -0.23 -32.64 -0.07
N VAL A 101 -1.47 -32.36 0.34
CA VAL A 101 -2.61 -32.09 -0.56
C VAL A 101 -3.10 -30.67 -0.33
N ASP A 102 -2.85 -29.82 -1.31
CA ASP A 102 -3.21 -28.40 -1.33
C ASP A 102 -4.37 -28.14 -2.29
N TYR A 103 -5.19 -27.13 -1.98
CA TYR A 103 -6.30 -26.70 -2.82
C TYR A 103 -5.80 -25.75 -3.89
N VAL A 104 -6.25 -25.89 -5.13
CA VAL A 104 -5.86 -24.99 -6.23
C VAL A 104 -6.96 -23.96 -6.51
N ASP A 105 -8.17 -24.42 -6.81
CA ASP A 105 -9.35 -23.59 -7.10
C ASP A 105 -10.40 -23.60 -5.97
N GLY A 106 -10.21 -24.48 -4.99
CA GLY A 106 -11.04 -24.60 -3.80
C GLY A 106 -10.57 -23.74 -2.63
N LEU A 107 -11.50 -23.42 -1.73
CA LEU A 107 -11.17 -22.65 -0.52
C LEU A 107 -10.69 -23.61 0.57
N SER A 108 -9.42 -23.52 0.96
CA SER A 108 -8.88 -24.36 2.05
C SER A 108 -9.57 -24.08 3.40
N PRO A 109 -9.54 -25.01 4.38
CA PRO A 109 -10.07 -24.73 5.71
C PRO A 109 -9.38 -23.55 6.41
N LYS A 110 -8.07 -23.40 6.21
CA LYS A 110 -7.31 -22.23 6.71
C LYS A 110 -7.76 -20.95 6.01
N ALA A 111 -7.92 -20.98 4.69
CA ALA A 111 -8.41 -19.85 3.89
C ALA A 111 -9.81 -19.43 4.34
N LYS A 112 -10.71 -20.38 4.65
CA LYS A 112 -12.06 -20.08 5.15
C LYS A 112 -12.04 -19.29 6.46
N ARG A 113 -11.20 -19.72 7.42
CA ARG A 113 -11.01 -19.02 8.69
C ARG A 113 -10.38 -17.64 8.48
N PHE A 114 -9.40 -17.56 7.58
CA PHE A 114 -8.80 -16.31 7.14
C PHE A 114 -9.84 -15.34 6.53
N LEU A 115 -10.74 -15.80 5.64
CA LEU A 115 -11.79 -14.95 5.06
C LEU A 115 -12.77 -14.44 6.11
N ALA A 116 -13.11 -15.27 7.10
CA ALA A 116 -13.99 -14.86 8.19
C ALA A 116 -13.38 -13.74 9.02
N MET A 117 -12.10 -13.86 9.40
CA MET A 117 -11.41 -12.78 10.10
C MET A 117 -11.16 -11.57 9.20
N LEU A 118 -10.88 -11.77 7.90
CA LEU A 118 -10.72 -10.69 6.94
C LEU A 118 -12.00 -9.87 6.83
N ALA A 119 -13.18 -10.51 6.79
CA ALA A 119 -14.46 -9.80 6.77
C ALA A 119 -14.66 -8.93 8.02
N VAL A 120 -14.28 -9.44 9.20
CA VAL A 120 -14.27 -8.67 10.45
C VAL A 120 -13.33 -7.48 10.32
N LEU A 121 -12.08 -7.71 9.93
CA LEU A 121 -11.04 -6.68 9.83
C LEU A 121 -11.39 -5.60 8.81
N VAL A 122 -11.89 -5.97 7.63
CA VAL A 122 -12.36 -5.04 6.60
C VAL A 122 -13.47 -4.15 7.15
N PHE A 123 -14.44 -4.74 7.86
CA PHE A 123 -15.48 -3.95 8.51
C PHE A 123 -14.90 -2.98 9.55
N LEU A 124 -13.95 -3.42 10.37
CA LEU A 124 -13.28 -2.57 11.36
C LEU A 124 -12.49 -1.43 10.70
N PHE A 125 -11.79 -1.68 9.60
CA PHE A 125 -11.05 -0.67 8.84
C PHE A 125 -11.96 0.37 8.17
N ILE A 126 -13.17 -0.02 7.76
CA ILE A 126 -14.12 0.90 7.09
C ILE A 126 -14.92 1.71 8.12
N VAL A 127 -15.39 1.06 9.18
CA VAL A 127 -16.32 1.65 10.15
C VAL A 127 -15.60 2.35 11.31
N GLU A 128 -14.33 2.00 11.52
CA GLU A 128 -13.42 2.57 12.53
C GLU A 128 -14.08 2.69 13.93
N PRO A 129 -14.67 1.60 14.49
CA PRO A 129 -15.20 1.63 15.85
C PRO A 129 -14.10 1.78 16.92
N VAL A 130 -12.87 1.46 16.53
CA VAL A 130 -11.63 1.61 17.31
C VAL A 130 -10.55 2.20 16.40
N PRO A 131 -9.48 2.79 16.95
CA PRO A 131 -8.37 3.32 16.15
C PRO A 131 -7.78 2.28 15.19
N LEU A 132 -7.30 2.72 14.04
CA LEU A 132 -6.77 1.85 12.98
C LEU A 132 -5.57 1.03 13.45
N GLU A 133 -4.78 1.58 14.35
CA GLU A 133 -3.64 0.95 15.00
C GLU A 133 -4.07 -0.27 15.82
N ILE A 134 -5.17 -0.14 16.56
CA ILE A 134 -5.74 -1.25 17.35
C ILE A 134 -6.30 -2.32 16.42
N THR A 135 -6.98 -1.91 15.35
CA THR A 135 -7.45 -2.85 14.32
C THR A 135 -6.27 -3.61 13.70
N ALA A 136 -5.16 -2.93 13.45
CA ALA A 136 -3.95 -3.53 12.93
C ALA A 136 -3.28 -4.49 13.94
N ILE A 137 -3.30 -4.21 15.23
CA ILE A 137 -2.88 -5.15 16.28
C ILE A 137 -3.79 -6.39 16.33
N CYS A 138 -5.11 -6.19 16.16
CA CYS A 138 -6.07 -7.29 16.13
C CYS A 138 -5.81 -8.27 14.99
N ILE A 139 -5.10 -7.89 13.93
CA ILE A 139 -4.70 -8.81 12.85
C ILE A 139 -3.90 -9.99 13.42
N GLY A 140 -2.77 -9.73 14.08
CA GLY A 140 -1.93 -10.79 14.66
C GLY A 140 -2.69 -11.62 15.68
N VAL A 141 -3.50 -10.98 16.52
CA VAL A 141 -4.33 -11.67 17.53
C VAL A 141 -5.35 -12.61 16.86
N PHE A 142 -6.08 -12.13 15.86
CA PHE A 142 -7.09 -12.92 15.18
C PHE A 142 -6.48 -14.03 14.33
N LEU A 143 -5.29 -13.84 13.76
CA LEU A 143 -4.59 -14.87 13.00
C LEU A 143 -4.29 -16.10 13.87
N VAL A 144 -3.84 -15.86 15.10
CA VAL A 144 -3.54 -16.91 16.08
C VAL A 144 -4.82 -17.55 16.62
N ILE A 145 -5.81 -16.74 17.04
CA ILE A 145 -7.07 -17.25 17.59
C ILE A 145 -7.84 -18.08 16.55
N ALA A 146 -7.82 -17.66 15.27
CA ALA A 146 -8.45 -18.40 14.19
C ALA A 146 -7.65 -19.66 13.76
N GLY A 147 -6.46 -19.88 14.32
CA GLY A 147 -5.59 -21.00 13.94
C GLY A 147 -5.15 -20.92 12.47
N VAL A 148 -5.00 -19.70 11.95
CA VAL A 148 -4.46 -19.44 10.61
C VAL A 148 -2.93 -19.46 10.67
N SER A 149 -2.37 -18.80 11.69
CA SER A 149 -0.94 -18.66 11.93
C SER A 149 -0.59 -19.00 13.38
N ASP A 150 0.65 -19.40 13.62
CA ASP A 150 1.24 -19.51 14.94
C ASP A 150 1.75 -18.16 15.45
N VAL A 151 2.06 -18.09 16.75
CA VAL A 151 2.37 -16.83 17.44
C VAL A 151 3.57 -16.13 16.83
N LYS A 152 4.62 -16.89 16.49
CA LYS A 152 5.85 -16.32 15.92
C LYS A 152 5.59 -15.72 14.55
N ASP A 153 4.89 -16.46 13.69
CA ASP A 153 4.62 -16.06 12.31
C ASP A 153 3.61 -14.91 12.23
N ALA A 154 2.69 -14.80 13.19
CA ALA A 154 1.78 -13.67 13.29
C ALA A 154 2.49 -12.35 13.67
N TRP A 155 3.47 -12.39 14.59
CA TRP A 155 4.13 -11.20 15.13
C TRP A 155 5.43 -10.81 14.41
N ALA A 156 6.17 -11.75 13.83
CA ALA A 156 7.41 -11.46 13.11
C ALA A 156 7.27 -10.37 12.02
N PRO A 157 6.17 -10.32 11.24
CA PRO A 157 5.97 -9.28 10.22
C PRO A 157 5.91 -7.85 10.77
N TYR A 158 5.61 -7.66 12.07
CA TYR A 158 5.61 -6.32 12.67
C TYR A 158 7.02 -5.73 12.80
N MET A 159 8.05 -6.56 12.81
CA MET A 159 9.45 -6.14 12.81
C MET A 159 10.13 -6.45 11.48
N HIS A 160 9.37 -6.53 10.39
CA HIS A 160 9.89 -6.78 9.06
C HIS A 160 10.90 -5.69 8.64
N PRO A 161 11.97 -6.00 7.88
CA PRO A 161 12.96 -5.01 7.44
C PRO A 161 12.33 -3.79 6.73
N VAL A 162 11.25 -4.01 5.97
CA VAL A 162 10.49 -2.92 5.36
C VAL A 162 9.90 -2.01 6.44
N VAL A 163 9.30 -2.55 7.51
CA VAL A 163 8.76 -1.75 8.63
C VAL A 163 9.85 -0.90 9.29
N LEU A 164 11.04 -1.49 9.52
CA LEU A 164 12.19 -0.74 10.03
C LEU A 164 12.60 0.40 9.09
N PHE A 165 12.63 0.14 7.78
CA PHE A 165 12.88 1.15 6.77
C PHE A 165 11.86 2.29 6.81
N ILE A 166 10.56 1.98 6.95
CA ILE A 166 9.51 2.99 7.10
C ILE A 166 9.79 3.90 8.30
N MET A 167 10.14 3.30 9.45
CA MET A 167 10.48 4.07 10.65
C MET A 167 11.66 5.01 10.39
N CYS A 168 12.74 4.54 9.74
CA CYS A 168 13.87 5.39 9.38
C CYS A 168 13.43 6.60 8.54
N CYS A 169 12.58 6.37 7.55
CA CYS A 169 12.09 7.40 6.65
C CYS A 169 11.26 8.46 7.38
N LEU A 170 10.38 8.05 8.30
CA LEU A 170 9.62 8.97 9.14
C LEU A 170 10.52 9.76 10.09
N ILE A 171 11.54 9.12 10.68
CA ILE A 171 12.53 9.80 11.53
C ILE A 171 13.34 10.83 10.74
N PHE A 172 13.68 10.55 9.48
CA PHE A 172 14.33 11.53 8.60
C PHE A 172 13.42 12.72 8.30
N ALA A 173 12.11 12.50 8.13
CA ALA A 173 11.17 13.61 8.01
C ALA A 173 11.14 14.47 9.28
N ILE A 174 11.17 13.86 10.47
CA ILE A 174 11.25 14.57 11.76
C ILE A 174 12.56 15.37 11.86
N SER A 175 13.70 14.82 11.45
CA SER A 175 14.98 15.54 11.51
C SER A 175 15.02 16.73 10.55
N LEU A 176 14.45 16.60 9.34
CA LEU A 176 14.32 17.72 8.41
C LEU A 176 13.48 18.87 8.99
N ASP A 177 12.40 18.54 9.72
CA ASP A 177 11.56 19.53 10.38
C ASP A 177 12.28 20.20 11.57
N LYS A 178 12.90 19.40 12.45
CA LYS A 178 13.68 19.89 13.60
C LYS A 178 14.87 20.76 13.18
N ALA A 179 15.51 20.43 12.05
CA ALA A 179 16.58 21.23 11.47
C ALA A 179 16.09 22.56 10.85
N GLY A 180 14.78 22.73 10.65
CA GLY A 180 14.18 23.92 10.04
C GLY A 180 14.20 23.94 8.51
N ILE A 181 14.69 22.86 7.86
CA ILE A 181 14.80 22.73 6.40
C ILE A 181 13.41 22.83 5.77
N THR A 182 12.44 22.15 6.38
CA THR A 182 11.03 22.17 5.99
C THR A 182 10.46 23.59 5.91
N ARG A 183 10.73 24.41 6.94
CA ARG A 183 10.29 25.82 7.00
C ARG A 183 11.00 26.68 5.95
N ARG A 184 12.28 26.43 5.72
CA ARG A 184 13.09 27.12 4.71
C ARG A 184 12.57 26.86 3.28
N MET A 185 12.19 25.62 2.98
CA MET A 185 11.55 25.27 1.70
C MET A 185 10.25 26.07 1.49
N GLY A 186 9.41 26.18 2.53
CA GLY A 186 8.22 27.03 2.51
C GLY A 186 8.54 28.49 2.17
N TYR A 187 9.54 29.10 2.82
CA TYR A 187 9.94 30.49 2.53
C TYR A 187 10.50 30.68 1.12
N PHE A 188 11.30 29.72 0.64
CA PHE A 188 11.85 29.74 -0.73
C PHE A 188 10.73 29.79 -1.77
N ILE A 189 9.72 28.96 -1.58
CA ILE A 189 8.53 28.91 -2.43
C ILE A 189 7.78 30.25 -2.41
N ILE A 190 7.53 30.81 -1.22
CA ILE A 190 6.82 32.10 -1.07
C ILE A 190 7.56 33.22 -1.82
N LYS A 191 8.88 33.31 -1.67
CA LYS A 191 9.70 34.35 -2.32
C LYS A 191 9.59 34.30 -3.85
N ARG A 192 9.48 33.10 -4.44
CA ARG A 192 9.45 32.91 -5.90
C ARG A 192 8.06 33.13 -6.51
N ALA A 193 7.00 33.04 -5.71
CA ALA A 193 5.62 33.09 -6.17
C ALA A 193 5.07 34.49 -6.48
N GLY A 194 5.63 35.54 -5.88
CA GLY A 194 5.14 36.91 -6.03
C GLY A 194 3.73 37.11 -5.45
N THR A 195 2.93 38.01 -6.03
CA THR A 195 1.62 38.43 -5.48
C THR A 195 0.41 37.71 -6.09
N SER A 196 0.60 36.89 -7.13
CA SER A 196 -0.50 36.22 -7.82
C SER A 196 -0.92 34.95 -7.09
N VAL A 197 -2.20 34.84 -6.72
CA VAL A 197 -2.76 33.64 -6.08
C VAL A 197 -2.55 32.38 -6.93
N THR A 198 -2.76 32.48 -8.25
CA THR A 198 -2.59 31.35 -9.17
C THR A 198 -1.15 30.87 -9.19
N LYS A 199 -0.19 31.77 -9.43
CA LYS A 199 1.24 31.40 -9.45
C LYS A 199 1.70 30.85 -8.11
N PHE A 200 1.28 31.50 -7.02
CA PHE A 200 1.58 31.06 -5.67
C PHE A 200 1.12 29.64 -5.40
N THR A 201 -0.16 29.36 -5.67
CA THR A 201 -0.75 28.04 -5.44
C THR A 201 -0.08 26.97 -6.31
N PHE A 202 0.18 27.26 -7.59
CA PHE A 202 0.86 26.31 -8.47
C PHE A 202 2.26 25.98 -7.99
N ILE A 203 3.06 26.98 -7.61
CA ILE A 203 4.44 26.78 -7.18
C ILE A 203 4.48 26.02 -5.85
N ILE A 204 3.65 26.39 -4.87
CA ILE A 204 3.65 25.73 -3.56
C ILE A 204 3.06 24.32 -3.62
N ALA A 205 1.93 24.12 -4.31
CA ALA A 205 1.32 22.81 -4.39
C ALA A 205 2.17 21.85 -5.21
N THR A 206 2.71 22.28 -6.36
CA THR A 206 3.59 21.44 -7.17
C THR A 206 4.93 21.21 -6.47
N GLY A 207 5.51 22.24 -5.85
CA GLY A 207 6.79 22.13 -5.13
C GLY A 207 6.71 21.19 -3.93
N LEU A 208 5.70 21.36 -3.07
CA LEU A 208 5.47 20.47 -1.93
C LEU A 208 4.92 19.10 -2.36
N GLY A 209 4.18 19.04 -3.47
CA GLY A 209 3.78 17.80 -4.10
C GLY A 209 4.98 16.97 -4.53
N LEU A 210 5.92 17.54 -5.28
CA LEU A 210 7.14 16.81 -5.64
C LEU A 210 8.03 16.52 -4.42
N ALA A 211 8.09 17.45 -3.46
CA ALA A 211 8.82 17.24 -2.21
C ALA A 211 8.21 16.11 -1.36
N SER A 212 6.89 15.82 -1.47
CA SER A 212 6.31 14.66 -0.81
C SER A 212 6.79 13.33 -1.39
N GLY A 213 7.53 13.32 -2.50
CA GLY A 213 8.29 12.16 -2.90
C GLY A 213 9.42 11.83 -1.92
N VAL A 214 10.00 12.83 -1.24
CA VAL A 214 11.16 12.68 -0.33
C VAL A 214 10.82 12.94 1.14
N MET A 215 9.58 13.33 1.43
CA MET A 215 9.04 13.51 2.78
C MET A 215 7.60 13.02 2.82
N HIS A 216 7.06 12.70 3.99
CA HIS A 216 5.71 12.16 4.08
C HIS A 216 4.65 13.12 3.51
N ASP A 217 3.71 12.61 2.69
CA ASP A 217 2.69 13.41 2.00
C ASP A 217 1.81 14.26 2.94
N ALA A 218 1.45 13.74 4.11
CA ALA A 218 0.72 14.47 5.14
C ALA A 218 1.50 15.67 5.68
N ALA A 219 2.81 15.50 5.91
CA ALA A 219 3.68 16.56 6.41
C ALA A 219 3.82 17.68 5.37
N ALA A 220 4.12 17.30 4.11
CA ALA A 220 4.17 18.22 2.97
C ALA A 220 2.89 19.07 2.86
N CYS A 221 1.72 18.43 2.99
CA CYS A 221 0.43 19.10 2.94
C CYS A 221 0.24 20.09 4.10
N ALA A 222 0.55 19.68 5.33
CA ALA A 222 0.42 20.51 6.53
C ALA A 222 1.26 21.80 6.43
N ILE A 223 2.50 21.70 5.96
CA ILE A 223 3.40 22.85 5.74
C ILE A 223 2.76 23.83 4.75
N GLY A 224 2.22 23.31 3.66
CA GLY A 224 1.53 24.11 2.66
C GLY A 224 0.34 24.86 3.26
N ILE A 225 -0.48 24.18 4.05
CA ILE A 225 -1.69 24.77 4.65
C ILE A 225 -1.32 25.87 5.65
N VAL A 226 -0.36 25.61 6.54
CA VAL A 226 0.14 26.60 7.51
C VAL A 226 0.73 27.82 6.81
N THR A 227 1.27 27.64 5.61
CA THR A 227 1.78 28.72 4.77
C THR A 227 0.65 29.49 4.05
N MET A 228 -0.38 28.79 3.57
CA MET A 228 -1.47 29.37 2.78
C MET A 228 -2.47 30.17 3.63
N ILE A 229 -2.81 29.70 4.83
CA ILE A 229 -3.88 30.32 5.64
C ILE A 229 -3.57 31.79 6.00
N PRO A 230 -2.38 32.14 6.51
CA PRO A 230 -2.03 33.53 6.78
C PRO A 230 -2.08 34.40 5.52
N MET A 231 -1.66 33.87 4.37
CA MET A 231 -1.70 34.56 3.09
C MET A 231 -3.13 34.83 2.62
N MET A 232 -4.02 33.85 2.77
CA MET A 232 -5.44 34.02 2.47
C MET A 232 -6.09 35.08 3.35
N LYS A 233 -5.84 35.04 4.66
CA LYS A 233 -6.38 36.00 5.62
C LYS A 233 -5.91 37.43 5.31
N ALA A 234 -4.62 37.60 5.05
CA ALA A 234 -4.05 38.91 4.73
C ALA A 234 -4.55 39.48 3.39
N ALA A 235 -4.86 38.62 2.42
CA ALA A 235 -5.43 39.01 1.14
C ALA A 235 -6.96 39.21 1.16
N GLY A 236 -7.62 39.01 2.31
CA GLY A 236 -9.09 39.08 2.41
C GLY A 236 -9.82 37.97 1.64
N ILE A 237 -9.17 36.81 1.45
CA ILE A 237 -9.78 35.66 0.79
C ILE A 237 -10.71 34.96 1.78
N GLU A 238 -12.01 35.00 1.49
CA GLU A 238 -13.02 34.38 2.33
C GLU A 238 -12.99 32.84 2.24
N PRO A 239 -13.23 32.12 3.35
CA PRO A 239 -13.46 30.67 3.33
C PRO A 239 -14.59 30.30 2.36
N HIS A 240 -14.53 29.10 1.78
CA HIS A 240 -15.49 28.59 0.78
C HIS A 240 -15.57 29.38 -0.54
N SER A 241 -14.77 30.43 -0.74
CA SER A 241 -14.59 31.03 -2.06
C SER A 241 -13.88 30.06 -3.02
N ASN A 242 -14.08 30.20 -4.33
CA ASN A 242 -13.34 29.38 -5.31
C ASN A 242 -11.83 29.56 -5.17
N THR A 243 -11.37 30.76 -4.82
CA THR A 243 -9.95 31.04 -4.54
C THR A 243 -9.44 30.22 -3.34
N ALA A 244 -10.18 30.21 -2.22
CA ALA A 244 -9.83 29.40 -1.05
C ALA A 244 -9.84 27.90 -1.35
N LYS A 245 -10.85 27.41 -2.07
CA LYS A 245 -10.95 26.00 -2.48
C LYS A 245 -9.78 25.59 -3.36
N PHE A 246 -9.41 26.43 -4.33
CA PHE A 246 -8.25 26.19 -5.19
C PHE A 246 -6.96 26.08 -4.38
N MET A 247 -6.71 27.03 -3.49
CA MET A 247 -5.52 27.02 -2.63
C MET A 247 -5.47 25.75 -1.77
N MET A 248 -6.55 25.46 -1.06
CA MET A 248 -6.57 24.41 -0.04
C MET A 248 -6.67 22.98 -0.61
N ILE A 249 -7.39 22.76 -1.72
CA ILE A 249 -7.56 21.42 -2.31
C ILE A 249 -6.37 21.04 -3.20
N SER A 250 -5.67 22.01 -3.79
CA SER A 250 -4.49 21.74 -4.62
C SER A 250 -3.37 21.05 -3.85
N LEU A 251 -3.21 21.37 -2.56
CA LEU A 251 -2.17 20.79 -1.70
C LEU A 251 -2.32 19.28 -1.49
N PRO A 252 -3.41 18.78 -0.90
CA PRO A 252 -3.53 17.35 -0.64
C PRO A 252 -3.50 16.53 -1.93
N PHE A 253 -4.08 17.03 -3.02
CA PHE A 253 -4.06 16.35 -4.32
C PHE A 253 -2.64 16.24 -4.87
N ALA A 254 -1.87 17.34 -4.83
CA ALA A 254 -0.48 17.36 -5.27
C ALA A 254 0.42 16.50 -4.37
N CYS A 255 0.28 16.59 -3.04
CA CYS A 255 1.06 15.81 -2.08
C CYS A 255 0.77 14.31 -2.19
N SER A 256 -0.50 13.91 -2.36
CA SER A 256 -0.84 12.50 -2.58
C SER A 256 -0.30 11.99 -3.91
N ALA A 257 -0.44 12.75 -5.01
CA ALA A 257 0.12 12.37 -6.30
C ALA A 257 1.66 12.26 -6.28
N GLY A 258 2.34 13.20 -5.65
CA GLY A 258 3.81 13.20 -5.60
C GLY A 258 4.40 12.17 -4.64
N GLY A 259 3.64 11.76 -3.62
CA GLY A 259 4.06 10.76 -2.63
C GLY A 259 4.37 9.39 -3.23
N MET A 260 3.93 9.11 -4.45
CA MET A 260 4.23 7.84 -5.13
C MET A 260 5.62 7.80 -5.80
N SER A 261 6.29 8.96 -5.91
CA SER A 261 7.53 9.12 -6.68
C SER A 261 8.70 8.31 -6.13
N THR A 262 8.75 8.10 -4.82
CA THR A 262 9.77 7.27 -4.15
C THR A 262 9.12 6.41 -3.07
N LEU A 263 9.85 5.41 -2.56
CA LEU A 263 9.38 4.58 -1.45
C LEU A 263 9.07 5.39 -0.18
N ILE A 264 9.75 6.51 0.05
CA ILE A 264 9.63 7.31 1.28
C ILE A 264 8.33 8.12 1.32
N GLY A 265 7.81 8.49 0.15
CA GLY A 265 6.75 9.50 0.08
C GLY A 265 5.41 9.04 0.64
N GLY A 266 5.01 7.80 0.33
CA GLY A 266 3.76 7.22 0.77
C GLY A 266 3.92 5.79 1.25
N GLY A 267 3.39 5.47 2.44
CA GLY A 267 3.49 4.14 3.04
C GLY A 267 3.02 2.97 2.15
N ARG A 268 2.02 3.22 1.31
CA ARG A 268 1.52 2.29 0.28
C ARG A 268 2.59 1.80 -0.71
N CYS A 269 3.57 2.65 -1.03
CA CYS A 269 4.68 2.30 -1.91
C CYS A 269 5.60 1.27 -1.23
N MET A 270 5.85 1.44 0.07
CA MET A 270 6.65 0.50 0.86
C MET A 270 5.94 -0.84 1.04
N VAL A 271 4.63 -0.83 1.32
CA VAL A 271 3.83 -2.07 1.34
C VAL A 271 3.90 -2.80 0.01
N SER A 272 3.78 -2.08 -1.10
CA SER A 272 3.91 -2.66 -2.41
C SER A 272 5.26 -3.32 -2.66
N ALA A 273 6.36 -2.67 -2.29
CA ALA A 273 7.69 -3.25 -2.41
C ALA A 273 7.87 -4.48 -1.51
N ALA A 274 7.33 -4.43 -0.28
CA ALA A 274 7.38 -5.55 0.66
C ALA A 274 6.68 -6.80 0.10
N PHE A 275 5.46 -6.64 -0.39
CA PHE A 275 4.68 -7.77 -0.87
C PHE A 275 5.24 -8.34 -2.16
N LEU A 276 5.80 -7.51 -3.04
CA LEU A 276 6.52 -8.03 -4.21
C LEU A 276 7.64 -8.98 -3.77
N LYS A 277 8.51 -8.52 -2.85
CA LYS A 277 9.61 -9.34 -2.32
C LYS A 277 9.11 -10.61 -1.65
N GLU A 278 8.04 -10.52 -0.87
CA GLU A 278 7.54 -11.65 -0.09
C GLU A 278 6.91 -12.74 -0.96
N TYR A 279 6.16 -12.36 -2.00
CA TYR A 279 5.46 -13.32 -2.86
C TYR A 279 6.31 -13.88 -3.98
N THR A 280 7.33 -13.13 -4.44
CA THR A 280 8.09 -13.49 -5.65
C THR A 280 9.59 -13.62 -5.41
N GLY A 281 10.08 -13.17 -4.25
CA GLY A 281 11.51 -12.99 -3.98
C GLY A 281 12.12 -11.78 -4.70
N ILE A 282 11.37 -11.09 -5.57
CA ILE A 282 11.87 -9.94 -6.34
C ILE A 282 11.92 -8.73 -5.42
N GLU A 283 13.14 -8.29 -5.10
CA GLU A 283 13.35 -7.08 -4.33
C GLU A 283 13.51 -5.88 -5.25
N ILE A 284 12.52 -4.97 -5.23
CA ILE A 284 12.66 -3.68 -5.89
C ILE A 284 13.53 -2.74 -5.06
N THR A 285 14.64 -2.30 -5.63
CA THR A 285 15.54 -1.36 -4.97
C THR A 285 14.94 0.05 -4.93
N PHE A 286 15.44 0.89 -4.02
CA PHE A 286 15.04 2.30 -3.94
C PHE A 286 15.27 3.05 -5.26
N PHE A 287 16.40 2.76 -5.93
CA PHE A 287 16.72 3.35 -7.23
C PHE A 287 15.76 2.89 -8.34
N GLU A 288 15.43 1.60 -8.39
CA GLU A 288 14.47 1.08 -9.36
C GLU A 288 13.08 1.69 -9.16
N TRP A 289 12.63 1.85 -7.91
CA TRP A 289 11.36 2.52 -7.64
C TRP A 289 11.35 3.94 -8.19
N ILE A 290 12.39 4.72 -7.92
CA ILE A 290 12.53 6.08 -8.46
C ILE A 290 12.51 6.04 -9.99
N LYS A 291 13.27 5.14 -10.60
CA LYS A 291 13.35 4.97 -12.04
C LYS A 291 11.97 4.72 -12.66
N TYR A 292 11.12 3.91 -12.04
CA TYR A 292 9.79 3.59 -12.57
C TYR A 292 8.72 4.63 -12.22
N CYS A 293 8.72 5.19 -11.01
CA CYS A 293 7.61 5.98 -10.48
C CYS A 293 7.84 7.50 -10.48
N LEU A 294 9.08 7.99 -10.46
CA LEU A 294 9.36 9.43 -10.43
C LEU A 294 8.75 10.18 -11.63
N PRO A 295 8.83 9.68 -12.87
CA PRO A 295 8.19 10.36 -14.01
C PRO A 295 6.67 10.49 -13.85
N ALA A 296 6.02 9.46 -13.28
CA ALA A 296 4.58 9.53 -12.99
C ALA A 296 4.28 10.64 -11.98
N GLY A 297 5.07 10.77 -10.92
CA GLY A 297 4.95 11.87 -9.96
C GLY A 297 5.13 13.25 -10.61
N ILE A 298 6.19 13.42 -11.40
CA ILE A 298 6.48 14.69 -12.12
C ILE A 298 5.33 15.12 -13.02
N ILE A 299 4.63 14.17 -13.65
CA ILE A 299 3.52 14.45 -14.57
C ILE A 299 2.21 14.65 -13.82
N THR A 300 1.87 13.77 -12.88
CA THR A 300 0.56 13.76 -12.21
C THR A 300 0.39 14.91 -11.21
N VAL A 301 1.46 15.35 -10.53
CA VAL A 301 1.42 16.46 -9.58
C VAL A 301 0.91 17.76 -10.23
N PRO A 302 1.52 18.30 -11.32
CA PRO A 302 1.02 19.51 -11.95
C PRO A 302 -0.36 19.32 -12.59
N ILE A 303 -0.66 18.13 -13.12
CA ILE A 303 -1.99 17.80 -13.63
C ILE A 303 -3.04 17.91 -12.52
N ALA A 304 -2.77 17.38 -11.33
CA ALA A 304 -3.67 17.43 -10.19
C ALA A 304 -4.02 18.89 -9.82
N VAL A 305 -3.00 19.77 -9.74
CA VAL A 305 -3.20 21.19 -9.47
C VAL A 305 -3.96 21.89 -10.60
N LEU A 306 -3.67 21.52 -11.85
CA LEU A 306 -4.35 22.06 -13.04
C LEU A 306 -5.84 21.71 -13.07
N ILE A 307 -6.20 20.49 -12.69
CA ILE A 307 -7.60 20.07 -12.59
C ILE A 307 -8.31 20.91 -11.52
N VAL A 308 -7.71 21.06 -10.34
CA VAL A 308 -8.28 21.89 -9.26
C VAL A 308 -8.46 23.35 -9.74
N TYR A 309 -7.49 23.90 -10.49
CA TYR A 309 -7.58 25.23 -11.09
C TYR A 309 -8.79 25.38 -12.02
N PHE A 310 -9.06 24.37 -12.87
CA PHE A 310 -10.19 24.43 -13.79
C PHE A 310 -11.54 24.26 -13.08
N VAL A 311 -11.62 23.43 -12.04
CA VAL A 311 -12.86 23.25 -11.27
C VAL A 311 -13.15 24.46 -10.37
N PHE A 312 -12.13 25.03 -9.72
CA PHE A 312 -12.24 26.17 -8.83
C PHE A 312 -11.36 27.32 -9.32
N ARG A 313 -11.80 28.02 -10.37
CA ARG A 313 -11.03 29.16 -10.89
C ARG A 313 -10.88 30.26 -9.82
N PRO A 314 -9.63 30.63 -9.45
CA PRO A 314 -9.39 31.67 -8.46
C PRO A 314 -9.75 33.05 -9.02
N ASN A 315 -10.24 33.93 -8.15
CA ASN A 315 -10.54 35.31 -8.54
C ASN A 315 -9.23 36.12 -8.70
N PRO A 316 -8.93 36.65 -9.90
CA PRO A 316 -7.67 37.37 -10.16
C PRO A 316 -7.57 38.72 -9.43
N LYS A 317 -8.66 39.20 -8.82
CA LYS A 317 -8.67 40.44 -8.03
C LYS A 317 -7.86 40.32 -6.74
N TYR A 318 -7.75 39.11 -6.17
CA TYR A 318 -6.97 38.89 -4.96
C TYR A 318 -5.48 38.99 -5.26
N LYS A 319 -4.76 39.77 -4.45
CA LYS A 319 -3.30 39.84 -4.45
C LYS A 319 -2.79 39.41 -3.09
N LEU A 320 -1.87 38.45 -3.10
CA LEU A 320 -1.20 38.00 -1.88
C LEU A 320 -0.18 39.04 -1.43
N PRO A 321 0.00 39.24 -0.11
CA PRO A 321 1.04 40.10 0.41
C PRO A 321 2.42 39.54 0.07
N GLN A 322 3.39 40.41 -0.18
CA GLN A 322 4.79 40.00 -0.31
C GLN A 322 5.38 39.83 1.09
N LEU A 323 5.80 38.63 1.43
CA LEU A 323 6.59 38.36 2.63
C LEU A 323 8.08 38.57 2.31
N GLU A 324 8.65 39.68 2.77
CA GLU A 324 10.09 39.97 2.68
C GLU A 324 10.92 39.28 3.78
N LYS A 325 10.57 38.06 4.20
CA LYS A 325 11.49 37.32 5.08
C LYS A 325 12.70 36.86 4.27
N ALA A 326 13.85 37.49 4.51
CA ALA A 326 15.12 37.07 3.95
C ALA A 326 15.42 35.63 4.39
N ILE A 327 15.61 34.74 3.41
CA ILE A 327 16.12 33.40 3.65
C ILE A 327 17.63 33.57 3.88
N GLY A 328 18.07 33.46 5.13
CA GLY A 328 19.50 33.53 5.48
C GLY A 328 20.31 32.37 4.88
N PRO A 329 21.63 32.32 5.07
CA PRO A 329 22.45 31.17 4.66
C PRO A 329 22.00 29.87 5.35
N LEU A 330 22.42 28.70 4.82
CA LEU A 330 22.13 27.42 5.46
C LEU A 330 22.79 27.38 6.84
N THR A 331 22.03 27.00 7.86
CA THR A 331 22.59 26.87 9.22
C THR A 331 23.48 25.62 9.31
N PRO A 332 24.45 25.57 10.24
CA PRO A 332 25.25 24.37 10.45
C PRO A 332 24.42 23.13 10.77
N LEU A 333 23.27 23.30 11.44
CA LEU A 333 22.33 22.22 11.75
C LEU A 333 21.64 21.70 10.47
N GLU A 334 21.19 22.61 9.60
CA GLU A 334 20.60 22.26 8.28
C GLU A 334 21.63 21.49 7.44
N ILE A 335 22.88 21.95 7.37
CA ILE A 335 23.94 21.31 6.59
C ILE A 335 24.24 19.91 7.13
N LYS A 336 24.46 19.76 8.45
CA LYS A 336 24.73 18.44 9.06
C LYS A 336 23.60 17.45 8.78
N THR A 337 22.35 17.90 8.91
CA THR A 337 21.16 17.09 8.64
C THR A 337 21.12 16.63 7.18
N LEU A 338 21.33 17.55 6.23
CA LEU A 338 21.37 17.23 4.80
C LEU A 338 22.53 16.30 4.44
N VAL A 339 23.70 16.46 5.07
CA VAL A 339 24.85 15.58 4.84
C VAL A 339 24.56 14.17 5.32
N ILE A 340 24.04 13.99 6.54
CA ILE A 340 23.74 12.66 7.08
C ILE A 340 22.66 11.96 6.25
N ILE A 341 21.55 12.65 5.98
CA ILE A 341 20.48 12.12 5.12
C ILE A 341 21.01 11.82 3.72
N GLY A 342 21.79 12.74 3.13
CA GLY A 342 22.38 12.56 1.80
C GLY A 342 23.31 11.35 1.73
N LEU A 343 24.11 11.10 2.75
CA LEU A 343 24.95 9.90 2.85
C LEU A 343 24.10 8.62 2.97
N THR A 344 23.04 8.63 3.77
CA THR A 344 22.13 7.46 3.85
C THR A 344 21.38 7.23 2.53
N PHE A 345 20.97 8.28 1.83
CA PHE A 345 20.40 8.13 0.49
C PHE A 345 21.41 7.57 -0.49
N ALA A 346 22.68 7.99 -0.41
CA ALA A 346 23.75 7.45 -1.25
C ALA A 346 23.96 5.95 -1.01
N THR A 347 23.87 5.47 0.24
CA THR A 347 23.94 4.01 0.51
C THR A 347 22.72 3.29 -0.05
N TRP A 348 21.51 3.84 0.06
CA TRP A 348 20.34 3.21 -0.57
C TRP A 348 20.43 3.13 -2.09
N LEU A 349 20.94 4.18 -2.74
CA LEU A 349 21.17 4.20 -4.19
C LEU A 349 22.29 3.24 -4.62
N THR A 350 23.25 2.95 -3.74
CA THR A 350 24.38 2.06 -4.00
C THR A 350 24.19 0.67 -3.41
N LYS A 351 22.98 0.30 -2.95
CA LYS A 351 22.67 -1.04 -2.39
C LYS A 351 23.13 -2.17 -3.32
N GLY A 352 22.95 -2.02 -4.63
CA GLY A 352 23.39 -3.02 -5.60
C GLY A 352 24.91 -3.27 -5.62
N LEU A 353 25.72 -2.34 -5.10
CA LEU A 353 27.18 -2.46 -5.04
C LEU A 353 27.67 -3.10 -3.74
N HIS A 354 27.06 -2.75 -2.59
CA HIS A 354 27.55 -3.18 -1.28
C HIS A 354 26.69 -4.27 -0.60
N GLY A 355 25.47 -4.53 -1.09
CA GLY A 355 24.61 -5.62 -0.63
C GLY A 355 24.04 -5.48 0.80
N ILE A 356 24.25 -4.34 1.47
CA ILE A 356 23.77 -4.11 2.84
C ILE A 356 22.28 -3.76 2.76
N ASP A 357 21.49 -4.38 3.62
CA ASP A 357 20.06 -4.12 3.68
C ASP A 357 19.74 -2.65 4.02
N TYR A 358 18.69 -2.12 3.41
CA TYR A 358 18.29 -0.73 3.57
C TYR A 358 17.84 -0.42 5.01
N SER A 359 17.36 -1.42 5.77
CA SER A 359 16.95 -1.25 7.16
C SER A 359 18.14 -0.94 8.06
N ILE A 360 19.27 -1.62 7.84
CA ILE A 360 20.52 -1.44 8.57
C ILE A 360 21.12 -0.06 8.27
N THR A 361 21.28 0.27 6.98
CA THR A 361 21.82 1.56 6.56
C THR A 361 20.93 2.73 6.99
N GLY A 362 19.61 2.55 6.97
CA GLY A 362 18.65 3.53 7.49
C GLY A 362 18.81 3.76 8.99
N MET A 363 18.86 2.69 9.79
CA MET A 363 19.00 2.80 11.26
C MET A 363 20.36 3.36 11.66
N LEU A 364 21.42 3.08 10.91
CA LEU A 364 22.72 3.75 11.07
C LEU A 364 22.61 5.25 10.81
N GLY A 365 21.85 5.67 9.79
CA GLY A 365 21.55 7.08 9.53
C GLY A 365 20.78 7.73 10.69
N VAL A 366 19.76 7.06 11.24
CA VAL A 366 19.03 7.52 12.43
C VAL A 366 19.97 7.68 13.62
N SER A 367 20.84 6.69 13.85
CA SER A 367 21.82 6.71 14.92
C SER A 367 22.79 7.88 14.77
N ALA A 368 23.25 8.14 13.54
CA ALA A 368 24.10 9.28 13.23
C ALA A 368 23.41 10.63 13.49
N LEU A 369 22.11 10.76 13.19
CA LEU A 369 21.34 11.98 13.49
C LEU A 369 21.25 12.25 15.00
N VAL A 370 21.08 11.21 15.82
CA VAL A 370 21.04 11.33 17.28
C VAL A 370 22.42 11.67 17.84
N VAL A 371 23.46 10.95 17.41
CA VAL A 371 24.85 11.19 17.85
C VAL A 371 25.34 12.59 17.44
N ALA A 372 24.92 13.10 16.28
CA ALA A 372 25.24 14.45 15.82
C ALA A 372 24.49 15.57 16.57
N GLY A 373 23.58 15.22 17.50
CA GLY A 373 22.78 16.17 18.28
C GLY A 373 21.70 16.89 17.47
N ILE A 374 21.30 16.34 16.31
CA ILE A 374 20.22 16.89 15.48
C ILE A 374 18.86 16.48 16.02
N LEU A 375 18.76 15.24 16.47
CA LEU A 375 17.57 14.68 17.12
C LEU A 375 17.92 14.24 18.54
N LYS A 376 16.98 14.46 19.46
CA LYS A 376 16.96 13.78 20.76
C LYS A 376 16.03 12.57 20.67
N TRP A 377 16.18 11.62 21.61
CA TRP A 377 15.28 10.46 21.66
C TRP A 377 13.84 10.89 21.88
N GLU A 378 13.61 11.94 22.67
CA GLU A 378 12.29 12.51 22.92
C GLU A 378 11.65 13.04 21.62
N ASP A 379 12.45 13.61 20.71
CA ASP A 379 11.96 14.06 19.40
C ASP A 379 11.41 12.89 18.59
N ILE A 380 12.07 11.73 18.63
CA ILE A 380 11.60 10.51 17.96
C ILE A 380 10.38 9.95 18.69
N HIS A 381 10.43 9.82 20.02
CA HIS A 381 9.36 9.24 20.80
C HIS A 381 8.03 9.99 20.64
N GLU A 382 8.06 11.32 20.67
CA GLU A 382 6.88 12.18 20.61
C GLU A 382 6.34 12.40 19.19
N ASN A 383 7.21 12.46 18.19
CA ASN A 383 6.81 12.86 16.83
C ASN A 383 6.73 11.68 15.84
N LEU A 384 7.25 10.51 16.19
CA LEU A 384 7.13 9.32 15.35
C LEU A 384 5.72 8.74 15.46
N GLU A 385 5.08 8.53 14.31
CA GLU A 385 3.80 7.83 14.22
C GLU A 385 3.98 6.31 14.42
N TRP A 386 4.29 5.87 15.64
CA TRP A 386 4.49 4.44 15.98
C TRP A 386 3.32 3.57 15.54
N GLY A 387 2.09 4.09 15.69
CA GLY A 387 0.85 3.49 15.24
C GLY A 387 0.91 3.04 13.78
N THR A 388 1.12 4.02 12.91
CA THR A 388 1.24 3.82 11.47
C THR A 388 2.45 2.95 11.14
N ALA A 389 3.63 3.35 11.64
CA ALA A 389 4.91 2.77 11.26
C ALA A 389 5.02 1.28 11.64
N LEU A 390 4.68 0.92 12.88
CA LEU A 390 4.87 -0.42 13.40
C LEU A 390 3.63 -1.29 13.20
N PHE A 391 2.47 -0.81 13.62
CA PHE A 391 1.28 -1.65 13.72
C PHE A 391 0.53 -1.75 12.40
N ILE A 392 0.30 -0.64 11.69
CA ILE A 392 -0.46 -0.68 10.43
C ILE A 392 0.33 -1.40 9.33
N PHE A 393 1.61 -1.04 9.12
CA PHE A 393 2.42 -1.73 8.11
C PHE A 393 2.74 -3.18 8.51
N GLY A 394 3.11 -3.40 9.76
CA GLY A 394 3.38 -4.74 10.30
C GLY A 394 2.18 -5.68 10.21
N GLY A 395 1.02 -5.21 10.68
CA GLY A 395 -0.23 -5.93 10.57
C GLY A 395 -0.66 -6.13 9.12
N GLY A 396 -0.44 -5.15 8.24
CA GLY A 396 -0.67 -5.29 6.81
C GLY A 396 0.15 -6.44 6.20
N ILE A 397 1.46 -6.47 6.44
CA ILE A 397 2.34 -7.56 5.96
C ILE A 397 1.91 -8.91 6.56
N SER A 398 1.59 -8.94 7.86
CA SER A 398 1.09 -10.15 8.54
C SER A 398 -0.21 -10.69 7.91
N LEU A 399 -1.17 -9.80 7.62
CA LEU A 399 -2.42 -10.14 6.94
C LEU A 399 -2.18 -10.62 5.50
N GLY A 400 -1.26 -9.97 4.79
CA GLY A 400 -0.87 -10.34 3.44
C GLY A 400 -0.31 -11.75 3.39
N LEU A 401 0.76 -11.98 4.15
CA LEU A 401 1.38 -13.29 4.34
C LEU A 401 0.36 -14.38 4.66
N ALA A 402 -0.55 -14.06 5.59
CA ALA A 402 -1.66 -14.94 5.94
C ALA A 402 -2.59 -15.28 4.80
N MET A 403 -2.86 -14.35 3.90
CA MET A 403 -3.63 -14.64 2.69
C MET A 403 -2.90 -15.62 1.78
N GLY A 404 -1.58 -15.50 1.67
CA GLY A 404 -0.71 -16.41 0.91
C GLY A 404 -0.75 -17.83 1.47
N TYR A 405 -0.17 -18.06 2.66
CA TYR A 405 -0.03 -19.42 3.20
C TYR A 405 -1.36 -20.07 3.62
N SER A 406 -2.46 -19.30 3.77
CA SER A 406 -3.78 -19.88 4.01
C SER A 406 -4.39 -20.48 2.73
N GLY A 407 -3.90 -20.11 1.54
CA GLY A 407 -4.48 -20.48 0.24
C GLY A 407 -5.65 -19.59 -0.20
N ALA A 408 -5.93 -18.50 0.52
CA ALA A 408 -6.98 -17.54 0.13
C ALA A 408 -6.57 -16.70 -1.10
N ALA A 409 -5.27 -16.39 -1.22
CA ALA A 409 -4.72 -15.69 -2.36
C ALA A 409 -4.94 -16.47 -3.67
N ASP A 410 -4.59 -17.76 -3.68
CA ASP A 410 -4.75 -18.65 -4.83
C ASP A 410 -6.22 -18.82 -5.21
N TYR A 411 -7.11 -18.97 -4.21
CA TYR A 411 -8.55 -19.05 -4.46
C TYR A 411 -9.09 -17.80 -5.17
N PHE A 412 -8.77 -16.60 -4.69
CA PHE A 412 -9.23 -15.37 -5.34
C PHE A 412 -8.58 -15.15 -6.70
N ALA A 413 -7.30 -15.51 -6.85
CA ALA A 413 -6.63 -15.44 -8.14
C ALA A 413 -7.36 -16.32 -9.16
N ASN A 414 -7.65 -17.59 -8.86
CA ASN A 414 -8.40 -18.48 -9.75
C ASN A 414 -9.86 -18.04 -9.97
N LEU A 415 -10.49 -17.36 -9.01
CA LEU A 415 -11.84 -16.83 -9.16
C LEU A 415 -11.91 -15.66 -10.15
N PHE A 416 -10.93 -14.76 -10.10
CA PHE A 416 -10.91 -13.55 -10.92
C PHE A 416 -10.11 -13.70 -12.22
N PHE A 417 -9.18 -14.66 -12.29
CA PHE A 417 -8.31 -14.90 -13.44
C PHE A 417 -9.09 -15.08 -14.76
N PRO A 418 -10.22 -15.81 -14.84
CA PRO A 418 -10.99 -15.94 -16.07
C PRO A 418 -11.52 -14.61 -16.65
N LEU A 419 -11.61 -13.55 -15.82
CA LEU A 419 -12.03 -12.23 -16.29
C LEU A 419 -10.92 -11.48 -17.03
N VAL A 420 -9.65 -11.86 -16.79
CA VAL A 420 -8.45 -11.19 -17.29
C VAL A 420 -7.59 -12.07 -18.20
N GLU A 421 -7.85 -13.38 -18.22
CA GLU A 421 -7.13 -14.36 -19.03
C GLU A 421 -7.05 -13.96 -20.50
N GLY A 422 -5.82 -13.90 -21.03
CA GLY A 422 -5.54 -13.59 -22.42
C GLY A 422 -5.69 -12.12 -22.80
N LYS A 423 -5.97 -11.23 -21.84
CA LYS A 423 -6.12 -9.79 -22.10
C LYS A 423 -4.82 -9.01 -21.91
N GLY A 424 -3.77 -9.66 -21.40
CA GLY A 424 -2.43 -9.12 -21.28
C GLY A 424 -2.26 -8.08 -20.18
N TRP A 425 -1.01 -7.60 -20.02
CA TRP A 425 -0.60 -6.75 -18.89
C TRP A 425 -1.39 -5.43 -18.79
N PHE A 426 -1.78 -4.84 -19.92
CA PHE A 426 -2.41 -3.52 -19.96
C PHE A 426 -3.80 -3.52 -19.33
N VAL A 427 -4.63 -4.51 -19.66
CA VAL A 427 -5.99 -4.63 -19.10
C VAL A 427 -5.92 -4.94 -17.62
N LEU A 428 -5.00 -5.82 -17.23
CA LEU A 428 -4.76 -6.17 -15.83
C LEU A 428 -4.32 -4.94 -15.03
N PHE A 429 -3.34 -4.17 -15.54
CA PHE A 429 -2.89 -2.93 -14.93
C PHE A 429 -4.02 -1.92 -14.79
N ALA A 430 -4.77 -1.64 -15.86
CA ALA A 430 -5.84 -0.66 -15.83
C ALA A 430 -6.97 -1.05 -14.86
N GLY A 431 -7.37 -2.33 -14.85
CA GLY A 431 -8.38 -2.86 -13.95
C GLY A 431 -7.96 -2.75 -12.48
N VAL A 432 -6.73 -3.17 -12.16
CA VAL A 432 -6.17 -3.09 -10.81
C VAL A 432 -5.99 -1.64 -10.37
N ALA A 433 -5.52 -0.75 -11.26
CA ALA A 433 -5.36 0.66 -10.96
C ALA A 433 -6.70 1.33 -10.60
N VAL A 434 -7.75 1.10 -11.39
CA VAL A 434 -9.09 1.63 -11.13
C VAL A 434 -9.64 1.06 -9.83
N PHE A 435 -9.55 -0.25 -9.64
CA PHE A 435 -10.04 -0.89 -8.42
C PHE A 435 -9.33 -0.38 -7.17
N GLY A 436 -8.00 -0.34 -7.18
CA GLY A 436 -7.19 0.19 -6.08
C GLY A 436 -7.50 1.66 -5.77
N ALA A 437 -7.64 2.49 -6.81
CA ALA A 437 -8.02 3.90 -6.66
C ALA A 437 -9.42 4.09 -6.06
N LEU A 438 -10.38 3.21 -6.36
CA LEU A 438 -11.72 3.28 -5.75
C LEU A 438 -11.72 2.80 -4.30
N VAL A 439 -11.08 1.66 -4.02
CA VAL A 439 -11.02 1.07 -2.67
C VAL A 439 -10.33 2.01 -1.70
N THR A 440 -9.24 2.66 -2.12
CA THR A 440 -8.47 3.61 -1.28
C THR A 440 -9.24 4.87 -0.89
N ASN A 441 -10.42 5.13 -1.46
CA ASN A 441 -11.25 6.24 -1.02
C ASN A 441 -12.14 5.88 0.18
N VAL A 442 -12.40 4.60 0.39
CA VAL A 442 -13.28 4.09 1.44
C VAL A 442 -12.49 3.61 2.66
N MET A 443 -11.20 3.32 2.48
CA MET A 443 -10.29 2.89 3.54
C MET A 443 -8.89 3.50 3.35
N ALA A 444 -8.07 3.48 4.39
CA ALA A 444 -6.70 4.00 4.34
C ALA A 444 -5.86 3.36 3.22
N ASN A 445 -5.06 4.17 2.51
CA ASN A 445 -4.27 3.76 1.34
C ASN A 445 -3.39 2.52 1.58
N VAL A 446 -2.80 2.42 2.76
CA VAL A 446 -1.94 1.31 3.17
C VAL A 446 -2.74 0.01 3.30
N ALA A 447 -3.93 0.09 3.91
CA ALA A 447 -4.82 -1.05 4.09
C ALA A 447 -5.37 -1.54 2.75
N ALA A 448 -5.72 -0.62 1.84
CA ALA A 448 -6.13 -0.96 0.48
C ALA A 448 -5.03 -1.73 -0.27
N ALA A 449 -3.78 -1.25 -0.23
CA ALA A 449 -2.65 -1.94 -0.85
C ALA A 449 -2.43 -3.34 -0.23
N ALA A 450 -2.39 -3.44 1.10
CA ALA A 450 -2.16 -4.71 1.81
C ALA A 450 -3.25 -5.76 1.54
N LEU A 451 -4.49 -5.34 1.27
CA LEU A 451 -5.59 -6.23 0.96
C LEU A 451 -5.56 -6.73 -0.50
N ILE A 452 -5.17 -5.87 -1.44
CA ILE A 452 -5.29 -6.16 -2.87
C ILE A 452 -4.02 -6.84 -3.41
N LEU A 453 -2.82 -6.48 -2.93
CA LEU A 453 -1.53 -7.03 -3.39
C LEU A 453 -1.46 -8.58 -3.37
N PRO A 454 -1.89 -9.26 -2.29
CA PRO A 454 -1.93 -10.73 -2.23
C PRO A 454 -2.73 -11.42 -3.33
N ILE A 455 -3.70 -10.72 -3.92
CA ILE A 455 -4.59 -11.28 -4.94
C ILE A 455 -4.01 -11.02 -6.33
N VAL A 456 -3.55 -9.79 -6.56
CA VAL A 456 -3.09 -9.37 -7.89
C VAL A 456 -1.71 -9.93 -8.23
N ILE A 457 -0.81 -10.11 -7.26
CA ILE A 457 0.53 -10.66 -7.53
C ILE A 457 0.44 -12.11 -8.05
N PRO A 458 -0.25 -13.05 -7.39
CA PRO A 458 -0.46 -14.40 -7.94
C PRO A 458 -1.20 -14.40 -9.27
N MET A 459 -2.17 -13.52 -9.46
CA MET A 459 -2.88 -13.36 -10.73
C MET A 459 -1.94 -12.93 -11.87
N ALA A 460 -0.97 -12.05 -11.61
CA ALA A 460 0.05 -11.67 -12.58
C ALA A 460 0.91 -12.88 -12.97
N LEU A 461 1.33 -13.68 -11.98
CA LEU A 461 2.12 -14.89 -12.19
C LEU A 461 1.34 -15.94 -13.02
N MET A 462 0.02 -16.04 -12.84
CA MET A 462 -0.83 -16.93 -13.63
C MET A 462 -0.96 -16.47 -15.08
N GLU A 463 -1.09 -15.17 -15.33
CA GLU A 463 -1.17 -14.58 -16.68
C GLU A 463 0.20 -14.55 -17.40
N GLY A 464 1.30 -14.81 -16.67
CA GLY A 464 2.66 -14.64 -17.20
C GLY A 464 3.09 -13.18 -17.33
N VAL A 465 2.44 -12.26 -16.61
CA VAL A 465 2.82 -10.85 -16.51
C VAL A 465 3.83 -10.68 -15.38
N ASP A 466 4.85 -9.83 -15.60
CA ASP A 466 5.80 -9.49 -14.54
C ASP A 466 5.05 -8.92 -13.31
N PRO A 467 5.10 -9.59 -12.13
CA PRO A 467 4.38 -9.16 -10.95
C PRO A 467 4.82 -7.78 -10.43
N THR A 468 6.03 -7.34 -10.80
CA THR A 468 6.55 -5.99 -10.52
C THR A 468 5.62 -4.92 -11.08
N VAL A 469 5.03 -5.15 -12.26
CA VAL A 469 4.10 -4.23 -12.93
C VAL A 469 2.87 -3.98 -12.07
N LEU A 470 2.30 -5.02 -11.46
CA LEU A 470 1.09 -4.88 -10.63
C LEU A 470 1.40 -4.38 -9.22
N ALA A 471 2.57 -4.72 -8.67
CA ALA A 471 3.04 -4.10 -7.44
C ALA A 471 3.15 -2.58 -7.64
N LEU A 472 3.96 -2.14 -8.61
CA LEU A 472 4.10 -0.72 -8.95
C LEU A 472 2.76 -0.05 -9.27
N CYS A 473 1.89 -0.73 -10.01
CA CYS A 473 0.53 -0.28 -10.30
C CYS A 473 -0.23 0.07 -9.03
N LEU A 474 -0.32 -0.87 -8.10
CA LEU A 474 -1.18 -0.71 -6.93
C LEU A 474 -0.56 0.26 -5.92
N GLY A 475 0.77 0.25 -5.75
CA GLY A 475 1.49 1.23 -4.95
C GLY A 475 1.33 2.68 -5.45
N THR A 476 1.22 2.87 -6.76
CA THR A 476 1.00 4.19 -7.37
C THR A 476 -0.48 4.58 -7.44
N ALA A 477 -1.37 3.69 -7.88
CA ALA A 477 -2.80 3.98 -8.07
C ALA A 477 -3.56 4.26 -6.76
N THR A 478 -3.18 3.58 -5.66
CA THR A 478 -3.73 3.87 -4.31
C THR A 478 -3.31 5.24 -3.76
N SER A 479 -2.48 5.98 -4.49
CA SER A 479 -2.21 7.40 -4.19
C SER A 479 -3.38 8.31 -4.51
N PHE A 480 -4.31 7.88 -5.37
CA PHE A 480 -5.40 8.72 -5.86
C PHE A 480 -6.66 8.63 -5.00
N ALA A 481 -6.49 8.68 -3.67
CA ALA A 481 -7.54 8.82 -2.68
C ALA A 481 -8.07 10.28 -2.65
N LEU A 482 -8.79 10.68 -3.71
CA LEU A 482 -9.16 12.08 -3.98
C LEU A 482 -10.67 12.38 -3.86
N LEU A 483 -11.51 11.37 -3.60
CA LEU A 483 -12.97 11.49 -3.59
C LEU A 483 -13.52 11.80 -2.19
N LEU A 484 -12.92 11.23 -1.14
CA LEU A 484 -13.41 11.33 0.23
C LEU A 484 -12.34 11.88 1.17
N VAL A 485 -12.78 12.64 2.18
CA VAL A 485 -11.91 13.24 3.20
C VAL A 485 -11.17 12.16 4.01
N ILE A 486 -11.83 11.03 4.27
CA ILE A 486 -11.27 9.93 5.05
C ILE A 486 -10.22 9.13 4.28
N GLY A 487 -10.15 9.27 2.95
CA GLY A 487 -9.28 8.44 2.12
C GLY A 487 -7.79 8.57 2.47
N CYS A 488 -7.32 9.78 2.77
CA CYS A 488 -5.92 9.98 3.15
C CYS A 488 -5.71 11.13 4.16
N PRO A 489 -4.62 11.08 4.97
CA PRO A 489 -4.30 12.12 5.94
C PRO A 489 -4.18 13.54 5.34
N PRO A 490 -3.55 13.76 4.16
CA PRO A 490 -3.55 15.08 3.52
C PRO A 490 -4.95 15.69 3.37
N ASN A 491 -5.93 14.92 2.90
CA ASN A 491 -7.32 15.39 2.75
C ASN A 491 -7.94 15.76 4.10
N ALA A 492 -7.74 14.92 5.12
CA ALA A 492 -8.25 15.16 6.47
C ALA A 492 -7.65 16.43 7.09
N ILE A 493 -6.33 16.63 6.95
CA ILE A 493 -5.63 17.84 7.44
C ILE A 493 -6.18 19.07 6.73
N ALA A 494 -6.28 19.07 5.40
CA ALA A 494 -6.82 20.20 4.64
C ALA A 494 -8.27 20.53 5.03
N TYR A 495 -9.09 19.49 5.23
CA TYR A 495 -10.50 19.65 5.60
C TYR A 495 -10.70 20.15 7.03
N SER A 496 -9.78 19.84 7.96
CA SER A 496 -9.87 20.23 9.37
C SER A 496 -9.99 21.75 9.56
N TYR A 497 -9.40 22.54 8.65
CA TYR A 497 -9.46 24.00 8.66
C TYR A 497 -10.76 24.59 8.10
N ARG A 498 -11.66 23.78 7.52
CA ARG A 498 -13.00 24.17 7.07
C ARG A 498 -13.07 25.27 5.99
N TYR A 499 -12.02 25.44 5.18
CA TYR A 499 -12.02 26.38 4.04
C TYR A 499 -12.80 25.87 2.81
N PHE A 500 -13.19 24.60 2.78
CA PHE A 500 -13.99 23.97 1.72
C PHE A 500 -14.95 22.92 2.33
N LYS A 501 -15.99 22.54 1.60
CA LYS A 501 -16.93 21.47 2.01
C LYS A 501 -16.44 20.12 1.50
N SER A 502 -16.80 19.02 2.17
CA SER A 502 -16.44 17.66 1.71
C SER A 502 -16.89 17.41 0.26
N SER A 503 -18.08 17.90 -0.11
CA SER A 503 -18.60 17.82 -1.49
C SER A 503 -17.75 18.54 -2.53
N ASP A 504 -17.01 19.60 -2.14
CA ASP A 504 -16.10 20.31 -3.04
C ASP A 504 -14.91 19.41 -3.40
N LEU A 505 -14.40 18.65 -2.42
CA LEU A 505 -13.32 17.69 -2.63
C LEU A 505 -13.78 16.55 -3.54
N THR A 506 -14.95 15.94 -3.25
CA THR A 506 -15.52 14.89 -4.10
C THR A 506 -15.76 15.38 -5.55
N LYS A 507 -16.24 16.62 -5.73
CA LYS A 507 -16.47 17.19 -7.06
C LYS A 507 -15.18 17.26 -7.88
N VAL A 508 -14.07 17.68 -7.27
CA VAL A 508 -12.77 17.70 -7.95
C VAL A 508 -12.23 16.29 -8.14
N GLY A 509 -12.32 15.44 -7.11
CA GLY A 509 -11.88 14.05 -7.15
C GLY A 509 -12.52 13.25 -8.29
N LEU A 510 -13.83 13.41 -8.53
CA LEU A 510 -14.55 12.72 -9.60
C LEU A 510 -13.98 13.05 -10.99
N VAL A 511 -13.41 14.25 -11.17
CA VAL A 511 -12.73 14.65 -12.40
C VAL A 511 -11.26 14.26 -12.35
N ALA A 512 -10.61 14.40 -11.20
CA ALA A 512 -9.17 14.21 -11.06
C ALA A 512 -8.75 12.75 -11.10
N THR A 513 -9.45 11.87 -10.39
CA THR A 513 -9.14 10.44 -10.33
C THR A 513 -9.04 9.79 -11.72
N PRO A 514 -10.03 9.90 -12.63
CA PRO A 514 -9.90 9.28 -13.95
C PRO A 514 -8.78 9.89 -14.81
N ILE A 515 -8.56 11.21 -14.74
CA ILE A 515 -7.51 11.88 -15.52
C ILE A 515 -6.11 11.49 -15.01
N LEU A 516 -5.92 11.44 -13.69
CA LEU A 516 -4.66 11.05 -13.08
C LEU A 516 -4.36 9.56 -13.27
N LEU A 517 -5.38 8.70 -13.22
CA LEU A 517 -5.25 7.29 -13.60
C LEU A 517 -4.88 7.13 -15.07
N ALA A 518 -5.51 7.87 -15.97
CA ALA A 518 -5.15 7.84 -17.39
C ALA A 518 -3.70 8.32 -17.62
N ALA A 519 -3.27 9.37 -16.91
CA ALA A 519 -1.89 9.84 -16.95
C ALA A 519 -0.91 8.77 -16.42
N LEU A 520 -1.25 8.10 -15.31
CA LEU A 520 -0.45 7.00 -14.75
C LEU A 520 -0.34 5.83 -15.74
N ILE A 521 -1.45 5.41 -16.35
CA ILE A 521 -1.49 4.35 -17.38
C ILE A 521 -0.65 4.75 -18.60
N LEU A 522 -0.73 6.01 -19.04
CA LEU A 522 0.05 6.51 -20.16
C LEU A 522 1.56 6.48 -19.84
N VAL A 523 1.95 6.87 -18.63
CA VAL A 523 3.34 6.78 -18.17
C VAL A 523 3.80 5.33 -18.13
N ALA A 524 3.00 4.40 -17.59
CA ALA A 524 3.34 2.99 -17.62
C ALA A 524 3.51 2.47 -19.06
N ALA A 525 2.56 2.74 -19.96
CA ALA A 525 2.60 2.27 -21.34
C ALA A 525 3.75 2.83 -22.18
N THR A 526 4.28 4.01 -21.83
CA THR A 526 5.37 4.66 -22.56
C THR A 526 6.71 4.48 -21.87
N TRP A 527 6.83 4.92 -20.62
CA TRP A 527 8.08 4.92 -19.88
C TRP A 527 8.53 3.52 -19.50
N TRP A 528 7.62 2.67 -19.01
CA TRP A 528 8.01 1.32 -18.60
C TRP A 528 8.36 0.45 -19.80
N LYS A 529 7.72 0.69 -20.95
CA LYS A 529 8.08 0.08 -22.24
C LYS A 529 9.49 0.49 -22.69
N ILE A 530 9.85 1.77 -22.56
CA ILE A 530 11.23 2.25 -22.85
C ILE A 530 12.25 1.57 -21.93
N LEU A 531 11.87 1.30 -20.68
CA LEU A 531 12.72 0.62 -19.70
C LEU A 531 12.76 -0.91 -19.84
N GLY A 532 11.93 -1.49 -20.71
CA GLY A 532 11.85 -2.93 -20.94
C GLY A 532 11.10 -3.71 -19.85
N LEU A 533 10.27 -3.06 -19.04
CA LEU A 533 9.46 -3.72 -18.00
C LEU A 533 8.14 -4.29 -18.57
N VAL A 534 7.59 -3.70 -19.64
CA VAL A 534 6.29 -4.07 -20.26
C VAL A 534 6.31 -4.07 -21.79
#